data_AF-A0A256I8B2-F1
#
_entry.id   AF-A0A256I8B2-F1
#
_cell.length_a   1.000
_cell.length_b   1.000
_cell.length_c   1.000
_cell.angle_alpha   90.00
_cell.angle_beta   90.00
_cell.angle_gamma   90.00
#
_symmetry.space_group_name_H-M   'P 1'
#
loop_
_entity.id
_entity.type
_entity.pdbx_description
1 polymer ?
#
loop_
_entity_poly.entity_id
_entity_poly.type
_entity_poly.pdbx_seq_one_letter_code
_entity_poly.pdbx_strand_id
1 'polypeptide(L)'
;MTGYYDYVLGLIPAALIGVTAVLNLVGLSLTAALPGGALVAGGVMFHAMFVRNPVTGVRGEADRPRDESVSDSIDRAVDRSRTGRSGAGGSD
;
A
#
# COMPACT_ATOMS: atom_id res chain seq x y z
N MET A 1 -12.41 -1.81 6.24
CA MET A 1 -13.07 -2.45 5.08
C MET A 1 -12.06 -3.42 4.52
N THR A 2 -12.25 -4.73 4.68
CA THR A 2 -11.35 -5.71 4.05
C THR A 2 -11.66 -5.76 2.56
N GLY A 3 -10.69 -5.39 1.74
CA GLY A 3 -10.79 -5.41 0.29
C GLY A 3 -10.43 -6.77 -0.30
N TYR A 4 -10.61 -6.91 -1.62
CA TYR A 4 -10.24 -8.11 -2.38
C TYR A 4 -8.79 -8.57 -2.11
N TYR A 5 -7.85 -7.64 -2.06
CA TYR A 5 -6.44 -7.96 -1.83
C TYR A 5 -6.14 -8.42 -0.40
N ASP A 6 -6.92 -8.01 0.60
CA ASP A 6 -6.75 -8.50 1.97
C ASP A 6 -7.08 -9.99 2.06
N TYR A 7 -8.11 -10.44 1.32
CA TYR A 7 -8.43 -11.86 1.21
C TYR A 7 -7.39 -12.65 0.43
N VAL A 8 -6.90 -12.12 -0.70
CA VAL A 8 -5.83 -12.77 -1.48
C VAL A 8 -4.56 -12.89 -0.63
N LEU A 9 -4.21 -11.85 0.12
CA LEU A 9 -3.03 -11.82 0.98
C LEU A 9 -3.15 -12.85 2.12
N GLY A 10 -4.34 -13.05 2.68
CA GLY A 10 -4.59 -14.12 3.65
C GLY A 10 -4.64 -15.52 3.02
N LEU A 11 -5.15 -15.64 1.80
CA LEU A 11 -5.29 -16.92 1.09
C LEU A 11 -3.96 -17.54 0.69
N ILE A 12 -2.95 -16.75 0.34
CA ILE A 12 -1.62 -17.28 -0.05
C ILE A 12 -0.98 -18.12 1.09
N PRO A 13 -0.76 -17.58 2.31
CA PRO A 13 -0.21 -18.35 3.41
C PRO A 13 -1.16 -19.44 3.89
N ALA A 14 -2.48 -19.19 3.89
CA ALA A 14 -3.47 -20.19 4.27
C ALA A 14 -3.48 -21.39 3.30
N ALA A 15 -3.39 -21.16 1.99
CA ALA A 15 -3.29 -22.21 0.99
C ALA A 15 -1.97 -22.96 1.12
N LEU A 16 -0.85 -22.25 1.26
CA LEU A 16 0.46 -22.89 1.44
C LEU A 16 0.46 -23.82 2.65
N ILE A 17 0.06 -23.33 3.83
CA ILE A 17 0.08 -24.11 5.07
C ILE A 17 -1.02 -25.18 5.06
N GLY A 18 -2.25 -24.81 4.69
CA GLY A 18 -3.41 -25.70 4.72
C GLY A 18 -3.28 -26.86 3.74
N VAL A 19 -2.89 -26.59 2.49
CA VAL A 19 -2.68 -27.64 1.49
C VAL A 19 -1.51 -28.53 1.91
N THR A 20 -0.37 -27.96 2.33
CA THR A 20 0.77 -28.75 2.81
C THR A 20 0.39 -29.64 4.00
N ALA A 21 -0.37 -29.12 4.97
CA ALA A 21 -0.85 -29.88 6.11
C ALA A 21 -1.79 -31.02 5.71
N VAL A 22 -2.74 -30.76 4.81
CA VAL A 22 -3.65 -31.80 4.27
C VAL A 22 -2.86 -32.89 3.55
N LEU A 23 -1.92 -32.51 2.66
CA LEU A 23 -1.06 -33.48 1.96
C LEU A 23 -0.23 -34.32 2.94
N ASN A 24 0.28 -33.70 4.01
CA ASN A 24 1.02 -34.41 5.04
C ASN A 24 0.15 -35.40 5.82
N LEU A 25 -1.08 -35.00 6.17
CA LEU A 25 -2.06 -35.85 6.88
C LEU A 25 -2.50 -37.07 6.06
N VAL A 26 -2.56 -36.96 4.73
CA VAL A 26 -2.86 -38.12 3.85
C VAL A 26 -1.64 -39.00 3.56
N GLY A 27 -0.50 -38.71 4.20
CA GLY A 27 0.69 -39.58 4.19
C GLY A 27 1.83 -39.14 3.27
N LEU A 28 1.75 -37.96 2.64
CA LEU A 28 2.89 -37.43 1.88
C LEU A 28 3.95 -36.85 2.83
N SER A 29 5.22 -37.11 2.54
CA SER A 29 6.32 -36.49 3.30
C SER A 29 6.26 -34.97 3.14
N LEU A 30 6.74 -34.24 4.14
CA LEU A 30 6.74 -32.77 4.11
C LEU A 30 7.48 -32.23 2.87
N THR A 31 8.57 -32.89 2.47
CA THR A 31 9.36 -32.57 1.28
C THR A 31 8.55 -32.69 -0.02
N ALA A 32 7.59 -33.62 -0.09
CA ALA A 32 6.70 -33.77 -1.25
C ALA A 32 5.45 -32.88 -1.15
N ALA A 33 4.93 -32.66 0.06
CA ALA A 33 3.74 -31.85 0.31
C ALA A 33 4.00 -30.34 0.09
N LEU A 34 5.17 -29.85 0.49
CA LEU A 34 5.55 -28.43 0.40
C LEU A 34 5.50 -27.89 -1.05
N PRO A 35 6.11 -28.54 -2.06
CA PRO A 35 5.96 -28.14 -3.45
C PRO A 35 4.49 -28.12 -3.92
N GLY A 36 3.67 -29.08 -3.47
CA GLY A 36 2.25 -29.13 -3.79
C GLY A 36 1.48 -27.92 -3.23
N GLY A 37 1.69 -27.57 -1.95
CA GLY A 37 1.12 -26.38 -1.35
C GLY A 37 1.59 -25.08 -2.02
N ALA A 38 2.87 -25.01 -2.40
CA ALA A 38 3.44 -23.87 -3.11
C ALA A 38 2.81 -23.66 -4.50
N LEU A 39 2.51 -24.74 -5.23
CA LEU A 39 1.82 -24.66 -6.53
C LEU A 39 0.41 -24.08 -6.39
N VAL A 40 -0.35 -24.51 -5.38
CA VAL A 40 -1.70 -23.98 -5.14
C VAL A 40 -1.66 -22.51 -4.72
N ALA A 41 -0.75 -22.15 -3.81
CA ALA A 41 -0.55 -20.75 -3.41
C ALA A 41 -0.11 -19.87 -4.59
N GLY A 42 0.78 -20.37 -5.44
CA GLY A 42 1.20 -19.73 -6.68
C GLY A 42 0.04 -19.55 -7.67
N GLY A 43 -0.86 -20.53 -7.77
CA GLY A 43 -2.08 -20.42 -8.58
C GLY A 43 -3.03 -19.33 -8.08
N VAL A 44 -3.18 -19.16 -6.77
CA VAL A 44 -3.95 -18.04 -6.18
C VAL A 44 -3.30 -16.70 -6.53
N MET A 45 -1.98 -16.59 -6.37
CA MET A 45 -1.23 -15.39 -6.73
C MET A 45 -1.40 -15.05 -8.22
N PHE A 46 -1.24 -16.05 -9.10
CA PHE A 46 -1.46 -15.91 -10.53
C PHE A 46 -2.89 -15.44 -10.81
N HIS A 47 -3.90 -16.13 -10.26
CA HIS A 47 -5.30 -15.74 -10.45
C HIS A 47 -5.56 -14.28 -10.06
N ALA A 48 -5.02 -13.83 -8.93
CA ALA A 48 -5.16 -12.44 -8.49
C ALA A 48 -4.53 -11.43 -9.45
N MET A 49 -3.38 -11.75 -10.05
CA MET A 49 -2.73 -10.89 -11.05
C MET A 49 -3.59 -10.69 -12.30
N PHE A 50 -4.31 -11.73 -12.74
CA PHE A 50 -5.17 -11.66 -13.93
C PHE A 50 -6.56 -11.09 -13.64
N VAL A 51 -7.13 -11.37 -12.46
CA VAL A 51 -8.45 -10.84 -12.06
C VAL A 51 -8.40 -9.35 -11.76
N ARG A 52 -7.34 -8.90 -11.08
CA ARG A 52 -7.20 -7.48 -10.75
C ARG A 52 -5.76 -7.04 -10.90
N ASN A 53 -5.51 -6.32 -11.99
CA ASN A 53 -4.19 -5.77 -12.29
C ASN A 53 -3.74 -4.91 -11.09
N PRO A 54 -2.59 -5.23 -10.46
CA PRO A 54 -2.13 -4.57 -9.23
C PRO A 54 -1.85 -3.06 -9.40
N VAL A 55 -1.90 -2.51 -10.62
CA VAL A 55 -1.60 -1.10 -10.90
C VAL A 55 -2.77 -0.13 -10.74
N THR A 56 -3.92 -0.53 -10.22
CA THR A 56 -5.07 0.39 -10.03
C THR A 56 -5.04 1.21 -8.74
N GLY A 57 -4.05 1.01 -7.86
CA GLY A 57 -3.99 1.61 -6.52
C GLY A 57 -2.94 2.69 -6.25
N VAL A 58 -1.95 2.90 -7.14
CA VAL A 58 -0.93 3.96 -6.96
C VAL A 58 -1.43 5.26 -7.61
N ARG A 59 -2.56 5.79 -7.14
CA ARG A 59 -3.02 7.14 -7.52
C ARG A 59 -3.50 7.97 -6.32
N GLY A 60 -3.70 7.34 -5.15
CA GLY A 60 -4.18 8.04 -3.96
C GLY A 60 -3.10 8.69 -3.08
N GLU A 61 -1.82 8.29 -3.22
CA GLU A 61 -0.73 8.84 -2.39
C GLU A 61 0.10 9.92 -3.12
N ALA A 62 0.10 9.88 -4.45
CA ALA A 62 0.74 10.91 -5.28
C ALA A 62 -0.11 12.18 -5.43
N ASP A 63 -1.39 12.13 -5.05
CA ASP A 63 -2.36 13.23 -5.19
C ASP A 63 -2.62 13.96 -3.86
N ARG A 64 -1.77 13.78 -2.84
CA ARG A 64 -1.73 14.74 -1.73
C ARG A 64 -0.98 15.97 -2.23
N PRO A 65 -1.58 17.17 -2.29
CA PRO A 65 -0.92 18.36 -2.78
C PRO A 65 0.10 18.81 -1.72
N ARG A 66 1.31 18.25 -1.77
CA ARG A 66 2.44 18.72 -0.94
C ARG A 66 2.92 20.11 -1.37
N ASP A 67 2.48 20.59 -2.53
CA ASP A 67 2.74 21.94 -3.03
C ASP A 67 1.86 23.01 -2.36
N GLU A 68 0.64 22.65 -1.93
CA GLU A 68 -0.30 23.64 -1.39
C GLU A 68 0.12 24.09 0.01
N SER A 69 0.58 23.18 0.87
CA SER A 69 1.02 23.54 2.23
C SER A 69 2.30 24.37 2.24
N VAL A 70 3.22 24.16 1.29
CA VAL A 70 4.48 24.93 1.22
C VAL A 70 4.22 26.32 0.63
N SER A 71 3.40 26.40 -0.41
CA SER A 71 2.99 27.66 -1.02
C SER A 71 2.19 28.52 -0.03
N ASP A 72 1.23 27.93 0.68
CA ASP A 72 0.42 28.62 1.71
C ASP A 72 1.30 29.09 2.89
N SER A 73 2.34 28.33 3.24
CA SER A 73 3.33 28.74 4.26
C SER A 73 4.18 29.93 3.80
N ILE A 74 4.56 29.98 2.52
CA ILE A 74 5.36 31.07 1.93
C ILE A 74 4.52 32.33 1.83
N ASP A 75 3.28 32.26 1.33
CA ASP A 75 2.39 33.41 1.22
C ASP A 75 2.07 34.02 2.59
N ARG A 76 1.79 33.18 3.59
CA ARG A 76 1.64 33.62 5.00
C ARG A 76 2.89 34.32 5.56
N ALA A 77 4.08 33.88 5.16
CA ALA A 77 5.34 34.48 5.62
C ALA A 77 5.65 35.81 4.92
N VAL A 78 5.31 35.92 3.63
CA VAL A 78 5.45 37.15 2.84
C VAL A 78 4.52 38.24 3.36
N ASP A 79 3.26 37.92 3.64
CA ASP A 79 2.31 38.88 4.20
C ASP A 79 2.76 39.40 5.57
N ARG A 80 3.24 38.51 6.45
CA ARG A 80 3.83 38.90 7.75
C ARG A 80 5.02 39.84 7.61
N SER A 81 5.85 39.63 6.59
CA SER A 81 7.03 40.45 6.33
C SER A 81 6.65 41.84 5.80
N ARG A 82 5.59 41.93 4.99
CA ARG A 82 5.05 43.21 4.48
C ARG A 82 4.37 44.02 5.55
N THR A 83 3.60 43.38 6.44
CA THR A 83 2.94 44.06 7.57
C THR A 83 3.94 44.50 8.65
N GLY A 84 5.01 43.73 8.89
CA GLY A 84 6.07 44.10 9.83
C GLY A 84 6.96 45.26 9.34
N ARG A 85 7.13 45.41 8.02
CA ARG A 85 7.98 46.45 7.42
C ARG A 85 7.27 47.81 7.28
N SER A 86 5.95 47.84 7.23
CA SER A 86 5.16 49.07 7.05
C SER A 86 4.93 49.87 8.34
N GLY A 87 5.32 49.34 9.51
CA GLY A 87 5.19 50.01 10.81
C GLY A 87 6.40 50.85 11.25
N ALA A 88 7.50 50.90 10.49
CA ALA A 88 8.77 51.49 10.95
C ALA A 88 9.24 52.74 10.17
N GLY A 89 8.41 53.27 9.26
CA GLY A 89 8.77 54.44 8.44
C GLY A 89 7.72 55.54 8.55
N GLY A 90 7.69 56.25 9.66
CA GLY A 90 6.68 57.29 9.85
C GLY A 90 6.86 58.13 11.11
N SER A 91 7.96 58.87 11.20
CA SER A 91 8.04 60.23 11.78
C SER A 91 9.51 60.58 11.94
N ASP A 92 9.97 61.63 11.25
CA ASP A 92 10.79 62.74 11.77
C ASP A 92 11.07 63.73 10.64
#